data_AF-A0A4R3L4A4-F1
#
_entry.id   AF-A0A4R3L4A4-F1
#
_cell.length_a   1.000
_cell.length_b   1.000
_cell.length_c   1.000
_cell.angle_alpha   90.00
_cell.angle_beta   90.00
_cell.angle_gamma   90.00
#
_symmetry.space_group_name_H-M   'P 1'
#
loop_
_entity.id
_entity.type
_entity.pdbx_description
1 polymer ?
#
loop_
_entity_poly.entity_id
_entity_poly.type
_entity_poly.pdbx_seq_one_letter_code
_entity_poly.pdbx_strand_id
1 'polypeptide(L)'
;MSYTQFRNNYLTEAENRLAAVNISTATTNELLAAGALYKMAAAIAEADLIGPSALRLLELMSGGQLQTWLQDAANRETFERILSSPEAMRAVAASSTAMQAVAASSTAMQAVAASSTAMQAVAASSTAMQAVAASSTAMPMQAVAASSTAMQAVAASSTAMQAVAASSTAMSALLANSAAWNTVVASSTAMQAVAASSTAMNAVLNDSVARGALWASSTALAAIQNAPAAVIDSLLTHPRVSMMNNNPSNLTSTFISGKSMTLRVRNTGGSDTNYLRDLAGGSGSGDDVFTTTTAWTTRVRAYSNLRHYNWSNNYPFQAYVVNMN
;
A
#
# COMPACT_ATOMS: atom_id res chain seq x y z
N MET A 1 -12.07 41.48 11.81
CA MET A 1 -12.04 41.03 10.40
C MET A 1 -11.28 39.72 10.36
N SER A 2 -11.81 38.66 9.74
CA SER A 2 -11.07 37.39 9.65
C SER A 2 -9.84 37.53 8.77
N TYR A 3 -8.82 36.68 8.95
CA TYR A 3 -7.63 36.66 8.08
C TYR A 3 -8.04 36.54 6.60
N THR A 4 -9.01 35.70 6.28
CA THR A 4 -9.55 35.53 4.92
C THR A 4 -10.19 36.80 4.37
N GLN A 5 -10.95 37.54 5.18
CA GLN A 5 -11.54 38.83 4.76
C GLN A 5 -10.45 39.89 4.55
N PHE A 6 -9.48 39.99 5.48
CA PHE A 6 -8.34 40.90 5.32
C PHE A 6 -7.57 40.62 4.03
N ARG A 7 -7.25 39.34 3.82
CA ARG A 7 -6.53 38.83 2.65
C ARG A 7 -7.26 39.12 1.34
N ASN A 8 -8.56 38.78 1.25
CA ASN A 8 -9.34 39.03 0.03
C ASN A 8 -9.44 40.53 -0.26
N ASN A 9 -9.70 41.34 0.77
CA ASN A 9 -9.75 42.79 0.63
C ASN A 9 -8.40 43.35 0.16
N TYR A 10 -7.28 42.83 0.70
CA TYR A 10 -5.94 43.25 0.29
C TYR A 10 -5.63 42.89 -1.16
N LEU A 11 -5.94 41.66 -1.60
CA LEU A 11 -5.70 41.22 -2.99
C LEU A 11 -6.56 42.03 -3.98
N THR A 12 -7.86 42.19 -3.71
CA THR A 12 -8.74 43.03 -4.55
C THR A 12 -8.25 44.47 -4.63
N GLU A 13 -7.81 45.05 -3.51
CA GLU A 13 -7.27 46.40 -3.49
C GLU A 13 -5.94 46.50 -4.25
N ALA A 14 -5.07 45.51 -4.12
CA ALA A 14 -3.81 45.46 -4.84
C ALA A 14 -4.04 45.37 -6.36
N GLU A 15 -4.96 44.53 -6.81
CA GLU A 15 -5.35 44.39 -8.22
C GLU A 15 -5.90 45.70 -8.78
N ASN A 16 -6.84 46.34 -8.08
CA ASN A 16 -7.41 47.62 -8.50
C ASN A 16 -6.34 48.71 -8.63
N ARG A 17 -5.42 48.78 -7.67
CA ARG A 17 -4.33 49.76 -7.68
C ARG A 17 -3.32 49.49 -8.78
N LEU A 18 -3.00 48.22 -9.04
CA LEU A 18 -2.11 47.82 -10.14
C LEU A 18 -2.73 48.14 -11.51
N ALA A 19 -4.03 47.88 -11.68
CA ALA A 19 -4.76 48.17 -12.92
C ALA A 19 -4.85 49.68 -13.23
N ALA A 20 -4.81 50.54 -12.20
CA ALA A 20 -4.87 51.99 -12.34
C ALA A 20 -3.53 52.63 -12.75
N VAL A 21 -2.41 51.89 -12.71
CA VAL A 21 -1.09 52.44 -13.06
C VAL A 21 -0.94 52.57 -14.58
N ASN A 22 -0.94 53.79 -15.09
CA ASN A 22 -0.59 54.06 -16.48
C ASN A 22 0.94 54.10 -16.65
N ILE A 23 1.49 53.01 -17.15
CA ILE A 23 2.95 52.80 -17.30
C ILE A 23 3.59 53.87 -18.20
N SER A 24 2.84 54.45 -19.15
CA SER A 24 3.35 55.45 -20.07
C SER A 24 3.55 56.84 -19.45
N THR A 25 2.90 57.11 -18.31
CA THR A 25 2.90 58.42 -17.65
C THR A 25 3.34 58.37 -16.19
N ALA A 26 3.55 57.18 -15.62
CA ALA A 26 3.90 57.01 -14.22
C ALA A 26 5.34 57.47 -13.93
N THR A 27 5.52 58.11 -12.77
CA THR A 27 6.83 58.46 -12.22
C THR A 27 7.57 57.20 -11.76
N THR A 28 8.90 57.30 -11.60
CA THR A 28 9.73 56.21 -11.10
C THR A 28 9.27 55.70 -9.73
N ASN A 29 8.83 56.60 -8.83
CA ASN A 29 8.34 56.22 -7.51
C ASN A 29 7.01 55.45 -7.58
N GLU A 30 6.11 55.83 -8.49
CA GLU A 30 4.84 55.11 -8.70
C GLU A 30 5.08 53.72 -9.28
N LEU A 31 6.01 53.57 -10.21
CA LEU A 31 6.40 52.27 -10.76
C LEU A 31 7.09 51.38 -9.70
N LEU A 32 7.93 51.96 -8.83
CA LEU A 32 8.57 51.21 -7.73
C LEU A 32 7.53 50.72 -6.72
N ALA A 33 6.57 51.58 -6.35
CA ALA A 33 5.48 51.25 -5.45
C ALA A 33 4.57 50.18 -6.04
N ALA A 34 4.23 50.27 -7.34
CA ALA A 34 3.46 49.27 -8.05
C ALA A 34 4.19 47.92 -8.11
N GLY A 35 5.50 47.92 -8.36
CA GLY A 35 6.33 46.72 -8.36
C GLY A 35 6.42 46.06 -6.98
N ALA A 36 6.54 46.84 -5.91
CA ALA A 36 6.52 46.33 -4.54
C ALA A 36 5.15 45.74 -4.17
N LEU A 37 4.06 46.41 -4.55
CA LEU A 37 2.70 45.95 -4.35
C LEU A 37 2.44 44.63 -5.10
N TYR A 38 2.89 44.53 -6.35
CA TYR A 38 2.81 43.31 -7.15
C TYR A 38 3.55 42.15 -6.49
N LYS A 39 4.79 42.37 -6.01
CA LYS A 39 5.55 41.33 -5.32
C LYS A 39 4.89 40.88 -4.01
N MET A 40 4.31 41.80 -3.25
CA MET A 40 3.58 41.45 -2.02
C MET A 40 2.28 40.70 -2.32
N ALA A 41 1.49 41.15 -3.29
CA ALA A 41 0.27 40.47 -3.71
C ALA A 41 0.56 39.07 -4.26
N ALA A 42 1.60 38.92 -5.07
CA ALA A 42 2.10 37.65 -5.55
C ALA A 42 2.53 36.76 -4.37
N ALA A 43 3.38 37.25 -3.45
CA ALA A 43 3.81 36.49 -2.28
C ALA A 43 2.65 36.02 -1.38
N ILE A 44 1.58 36.80 -1.26
CA ILE A 44 0.36 36.41 -0.52
C ILE A 44 -0.37 35.30 -1.27
N ALA A 45 -0.60 35.46 -2.58
CA ALA A 45 -1.23 34.43 -3.40
C ALA A 45 -0.42 33.12 -3.42
N GLU A 46 0.91 33.23 -3.41
CA GLU A 46 1.84 32.13 -3.25
C GLU A 46 1.73 31.45 -1.89
N ALA A 47 1.63 32.21 -0.80
CA ALA A 47 1.43 31.67 0.54
C ALA A 47 0.10 30.92 0.68
N ASP A 48 -0.96 31.32 -0.04
CA ASP A 48 -2.24 30.60 -0.04
C ASP A 48 -2.18 29.24 -0.75
N LEU A 49 -1.32 29.11 -1.76
CA LEU A 49 -1.04 27.84 -2.43
C LEU A 49 -0.16 26.91 -1.58
N ILE A 50 0.57 27.46 -0.61
CA ILE A 50 1.48 26.72 0.27
C ILE A 50 0.81 26.41 1.63
N GLY A 51 -0.27 27.12 1.98
CA GLY A 51 -1.04 26.94 3.21
C GLY A 51 -2.33 26.11 3.07
N PRO A 52 -3.18 26.07 4.11
CA PRO A 52 -4.43 25.30 4.12
C PRO A 52 -5.42 25.69 3.00
N SER A 53 -5.26 26.85 2.36
CA SER A 53 -6.13 27.34 1.29
C SER A 53 -5.97 26.56 -0.03
N ALA A 54 -4.85 25.86 -0.26
CA ALA A 54 -4.61 25.02 -1.44
C ALA A 54 -5.59 23.84 -1.55
N LEU A 55 -6.07 23.35 -0.40
CA LEU A 55 -7.09 22.31 -0.30
C LEU A 55 -8.36 22.66 -1.07
N ARG A 56 -8.80 23.92 -1.01
CA ARG A 56 -10.10 24.31 -1.52
C ARG A 56 -10.24 24.11 -3.03
N LEU A 57 -9.14 24.27 -3.78
CA LEU A 57 -9.16 24.00 -5.22
C LEU A 57 -9.35 22.50 -5.48
N LEU A 58 -8.60 21.64 -4.80
CA LEU A 58 -8.65 20.20 -5.00
C LEU A 58 -9.95 19.58 -4.46
N GLU A 59 -10.52 20.11 -3.38
CA GLU A 59 -11.77 19.64 -2.79
C GLU A 59 -13.00 19.95 -3.65
N LEU A 60 -12.91 20.93 -4.56
CA LEU A 60 -14.00 21.33 -5.45
C LEU A 60 -13.96 20.64 -6.82
N MET A 61 -12.90 19.88 -7.11
CA MET A 61 -12.71 19.22 -8.40
C MET A 61 -12.81 17.70 -8.29
N SER A 62 -13.48 17.06 -9.24
CA SER A 62 -13.32 15.62 -9.50
C SER A 62 -11.96 15.35 -10.15
N GLY A 63 -11.49 14.09 -10.14
CA GLY A 63 -10.25 13.73 -10.83
C GLY A 63 -10.21 14.05 -12.32
N GLY A 64 -11.36 13.93 -13.01
CA GLY A 64 -11.46 14.34 -14.43
C GLY A 64 -11.36 15.86 -14.64
N GLN A 65 -11.90 16.65 -13.71
CA GLN A 65 -11.74 18.11 -13.73
C GLN A 65 -10.30 18.51 -13.42
N LEU A 66 -9.68 17.90 -12.41
CA LEU A 66 -8.27 18.11 -12.11
C LEU A 66 -7.38 17.73 -13.29
N GLN A 67 -7.66 16.60 -13.94
CA GLN A 67 -6.95 16.15 -15.14
C GLN A 67 -7.01 17.19 -16.27
N THR A 68 -8.17 17.81 -16.48
CA THR A 68 -8.35 18.87 -17.48
C THR A 68 -7.66 20.15 -17.06
N TRP A 69 -7.79 20.53 -15.79
CA TRP A 69 -7.17 21.74 -15.23
C TRP A 69 -5.64 21.72 -15.36
N LEU A 70 -5.03 20.55 -15.15
CA LEU A 70 -3.59 20.32 -15.32
C LEU A 70 -3.11 20.26 -16.79
N GLN A 71 -3.97 20.47 -17.78
CA GLN A 71 -3.51 20.63 -19.17
C GLN A 71 -2.89 22.02 -19.40
N ASP A 72 -3.30 23.01 -18.61
CA ASP A 72 -2.72 24.35 -18.63
C ASP A 72 -1.35 24.35 -17.91
N ALA A 73 -0.34 25.00 -18.50
CA ALA A 73 1.01 25.06 -17.95
C ALA A 73 1.08 25.84 -16.62
N ALA A 74 0.36 26.95 -16.48
CA ALA A 74 0.37 27.76 -15.25
C ALA A 74 -0.28 27.00 -14.09
N ASN A 75 -1.32 26.22 -14.38
CA ASN A 75 -1.97 25.36 -13.40
C ASN A 75 -1.06 24.20 -12.95
N ARG A 76 -0.27 23.63 -13.86
CA ARG A 76 0.74 22.63 -13.51
C ARG A 76 1.82 23.20 -12.62
N GLU A 77 2.36 24.39 -12.94
CA GLU A 77 3.32 25.06 -12.07
C GLU A 77 2.74 25.31 -10.68
N THR A 78 1.47 25.71 -10.62
CA THR A 78 0.73 25.88 -9.36
C THR A 78 0.64 24.57 -8.56
N PHE A 79 0.33 23.46 -9.23
CA PHE A 79 0.27 22.14 -8.60
C PHE A 79 1.65 21.68 -8.11
N GLU A 80 2.70 21.83 -8.91
CA GLU A 80 4.07 21.46 -8.53
C GLU A 80 4.55 22.24 -7.30
N ARG A 81 4.13 23.50 -7.16
CA ARG A 81 4.42 24.29 -5.97
C ARG A 81 3.75 23.72 -4.72
N ILE A 82 2.49 23.26 -4.82
CA ILE A 82 1.82 22.50 -3.75
C ILE A 82 2.64 21.26 -3.41
N LEU A 83 3.03 20.46 -4.42
CA LEU A 83 3.80 19.23 -4.24
C LEU A 83 5.16 19.43 -3.58
N SER A 84 5.77 20.60 -3.79
CA SER A 84 7.05 20.97 -3.20
C SER A 84 6.95 21.44 -1.74
N SER A 85 5.75 21.82 -1.27
CA SER A 85 5.50 22.25 0.11
C SER A 85 5.12 21.06 1.00
N PRO A 86 5.92 20.72 2.04
CA PRO A 86 5.56 19.68 2.99
C PRO A 86 4.28 19.99 3.76
N GLU A 87 4.01 21.26 4.04
CA GLU A 87 2.84 21.72 4.79
C GLU A 87 1.57 21.61 3.94
N ALA A 88 1.61 22.09 2.70
CA ALA A 88 0.50 21.97 1.77
C ALA A 88 0.19 20.49 1.50
N MET A 89 1.22 19.68 1.22
CA MET A 89 1.01 18.26 0.95
C MET A 89 0.51 17.48 2.14
N ARG A 90 0.91 17.82 3.37
CA ARG A 90 0.30 17.24 4.58
C ARG A 90 -1.18 17.56 4.68
N ALA A 91 -1.56 18.81 4.37
CA ALA A 91 -2.95 19.23 4.39
C ALA A 91 -3.77 18.50 3.31
N VAL A 92 -3.27 18.46 2.08
CA VAL A 92 -3.88 17.69 0.97
C VAL A 92 -4.00 16.21 1.33
N ALA A 93 -2.92 15.58 1.80
CA ALA A 93 -2.90 14.17 2.16
C ALA A 93 -3.86 13.83 3.31
N ALA A 94 -4.18 14.78 4.18
CA ALA A 94 -5.16 14.60 5.26
C ALA A 94 -6.62 14.71 4.78
N SER A 95 -6.89 15.34 3.63
CA SER A 95 -8.22 15.48 3.05
C SER A 95 -8.55 14.34 2.12
N SER A 96 -9.59 13.57 2.47
CA SER A 96 -10.08 12.46 1.65
C SER A 96 -10.57 12.94 0.29
N THR A 97 -11.30 14.06 0.24
CA THR A 97 -11.83 14.64 -1.01
C THR A 97 -10.70 15.08 -1.93
N ALA A 98 -9.72 15.84 -1.41
CA ALA A 98 -8.60 16.30 -2.22
C ALA A 98 -7.78 15.12 -2.76
N MET A 99 -7.48 14.12 -1.91
CA MET A 99 -6.73 12.94 -2.35
C MET A 99 -7.51 12.03 -3.29
N GLN A 100 -8.84 11.96 -3.19
CA GLN A 100 -9.67 11.27 -4.18
C GLN A 100 -9.57 11.94 -5.55
N ALA A 101 -9.61 13.27 -5.60
CA ALA A 101 -9.41 14.02 -6.85
C ALA A 101 -8.02 13.77 -7.44
N VAL A 102 -6.97 13.87 -6.60
CA VAL A 102 -5.58 13.60 -7.01
C VAL A 102 -5.42 12.16 -7.50
N ALA A 103 -5.86 11.16 -6.74
CA ALA A 103 -5.72 9.73 -7.07
C ALA A 103 -6.53 9.31 -8.31
N ALA A 104 -7.55 10.09 -8.70
CA ALA A 104 -8.34 9.87 -9.91
C ALA A 104 -7.79 10.62 -11.13
N SER A 105 -6.80 11.51 -10.98
CA SER A 105 -6.10 12.16 -12.09
C SER A 105 -4.74 11.49 -12.34
N SER A 106 -4.56 10.97 -13.55
CA SER A 106 -3.29 10.38 -13.98
C SER A 106 -2.15 11.39 -13.98
N THR A 107 -2.38 12.60 -14.48
CA THR A 107 -1.36 13.67 -14.49
C THR A 107 -1.00 14.11 -13.08
N ALA A 108 -1.99 14.26 -12.18
CA ALA A 108 -1.73 14.64 -10.80
C ALA A 108 -0.88 13.57 -10.08
N MET A 109 -1.24 12.29 -10.23
CA MET A 109 -0.47 11.20 -9.61
C MET A 109 0.93 11.04 -10.20
N GLN A 110 1.14 11.33 -11.49
CA GLN A 110 2.48 11.35 -12.07
C GLN A 110 3.35 12.46 -11.47
N ALA A 111 2.79 13.65 -11.28
CA ALA A 111 3.48 14.76 -10.63
C ALA A 111 3.77 14.44 -9.14
N VAL A 112 2.79 13.88 -8.41
CA VAL A 112 3.00 13.39 -7.03
C VAL A 112 4.13 12.37 -6.99
N ALA A 113 4.16 11.40 -7.91
CA ALA A 113 5.21 10.39 -8.00
C ALA A 113 6.60 10.96 -8.23
N ALA A 114 6.70 12.03 -9.02
CA ALA A 114 7.96 12.72 -9.30
C ALA A 114 8.45 13.55 -8.10
N SER A 115 7.57 13.96 -7.19
CA SER A 115 7.92 14.73 -5.99
C SER A 115 8.16 13.83 -4.76
N SER A 116 9.41 13.80 -4.28
CA SER A 116 9.76 13.08 -3.05
C SER A 116 9.01 13.59 -1.82
N THR A 117 8.80 14.91 -1.71
CA THR A 117 8.02 15.55 -0.64
C THR A 117 6.57 15.09 -0.66
N ALA A 118 5.93 15.10 -1.84
CA ALA A 118 4.55 14.68 -2.00
C ALA A 118 4.37 13.20 -1.69
N MET A 119 5.26 12.34 -2.22
CA MET A 119 5.25 10.91 -1.94
C MET A 119 5.40 10.58 -0.46
N GLN A 120 6.27 11.30 0.25
CA GLN A 120 6.42 11.13 1.70
C GLN A 120 5.15 11.50 2.46
N ALA A 121 4.50 12.61 2.09
CA ALA A 121 3.25 13.04 2.71
C ALA A 121 2.10 12.04 2.44
N VAL A 122 1.97 11.56 1.21
CA VAL A 122 0.98 10.54 0.83
C VAL A 122 1.22 9.24 1.60
N ALA A 123 2.45 8.73 1.61
CA ALA A 123 2.78 7.47 2.28
C ALA A 123 2.62 7.54 3.81
N ALA A 124 2.83 8.71 4.40
CA ALA A 124 2.62 8.93 5.83
C ALA A 124 1.13 9.11 6.20
N SER A 125 0.24 9.35 5.24
CA SER A 125 -1.19 9.58 5.47
C SER A 125 -2.02 8.35 5.15
N SER A 126 -2.71 7.82 6.16
CA SER A 126 -3.71 6.75 5.97
C SER A 126 -4.85 7.18 5.06
N THR A 127 -5.32 8.43 5.18
CA THR A 127 -6.38 8.98 4.33
C THR A 127 -5.95 9.01 2.86
N ALA A 128 -4.73 9.45 2.58
CA ALA A 128 -4.21 9.49 1.23
C ALA A 128 -4.04 8.08 0.66
N MET A 129 -3.48 7.15 1.46
CA MET A 129 -3.30 5.76 1.02
C MET A 129 -4.62 5.02 0.79
N GLN A 130 -5.68 5.34 1.55
CA GLN A 130 -7.02 4.84 1.28
C GLN A 130 -7.54 5.34 -0.07
N ALA A 131 -7.39 6.62 -0.39
CA ALA A 131 -7.79 7.17 -1.68
C ALA A 131 -6.99 6.56 -2.85
N VAL A 132 -5.67 6.40 -2.69
CA VAL A 132 -4.80 5.75 -3.68
C VAL A 132 -5.20 4.29 -3.90
N ALA A 133 -5.44 3.53 -2.84
CA ALA A 133 -5.81 2.11 -2.94
C ALA A 133 -7.23 1.91 -3.51
N ALA A 134 -8.14 2.86 -3.27
CA ALA A 134 -9.51 2.83 -3.79
C ALA A 134 -9.60 3.26 -5.27
N SER A 135 -8.52 3.80 -5.85
CA SER A 135 -8.52 4.17 -7.27
C SER A 135 -8.78 2.94 -8.15
N SER A 136 -9.68 3.10 -9.11
CA SER A 136 -9.98 2.06 -10.10
C SER A 136 -8.84 1.83 -11.10
N THR A 137 -7.85 2.73 -11.11
CA THR A 137 -6.66 2.64 -11.98
C THR A 137 -5.47 2.13 -11.20
N ALA A 138 -4.61 1.34 -11.85
CA ALA A 138 -3.39 0.82 -11.22
C ALA A 138 -2.28 1.88 -11.07
N MET A 139 -2.30 2.93 -11.91
CA MET A 139 -1.23 3.94 -11.98
C MET A 139 -0.85 4.58 -10.64
N PRO A 140 -1.81 5.03 -9.79
CA PRO A 140 -1.50 5.64 -8.50
C PRO A 140 -0.66 4.71 -7.61
N MET A 141 -1.00 3.42 -7.56
CA MET A 141 -0.24 2.46 -6.76
C MET A 141 1.07 2.03 -7.43
N GLN A 142 1.14 1.98 -8.77
CA GLN A 142 2.39 1.73 -9.50
C GLN A 142 3.44 2.80 -9.20
N ALA A 143 3.02 4.07 -9.15
CA ALA A 143 3.86 5.19 -8.74
C ALA A 143 4.39 5.02 -7.31
N VAL A 144 3.52 4.64 -6.36
CA VAL A 144 3.93 4.33 -4.98
C VAL A 144 4.94 3.19 -4.95
N ALA A 145 4.66 2.09 -5.65
CA ALA A 145 5.52 0.92 -5.71
C ALA A 145 6.91 1.21 -6.33
N ALA A 146 7.01 2.15 -7.26
CA ALA A 146 8.28 2.56 -7.85
C ALA A 146 9.17 3.38 -6.90
N SER A 147 8.61 3.99 -5.86
CA SER A 147 9.35 4.82 -4.90
C SER A 147 9.73 4.02 -3.65
N SER A 148 11.03 3.79 -3.45
CA SER A 148 11.54 3.05 -2.28
C SER A 148 11.19 3.74 -0.95
N THR A 149 11.32 5.07 -0.88
CA THR A 149 10.95 5.86 0.30
C THR A 149 9.46 5.74 0.61
N ALA A 150 8.61 5.83 -0.41
CA ALA A 150 7.17 5.68 -0.23
C ALA A 150 6.82 4.27 0.24
N MET A 151 7.40 3.25 -0.38
CA MET A 151 7.16 1.86 0.00
C MET A 151 7.63 1.53 1.41
N GLN A 152 8.73 2.11 1.87
CA GLN A 152 9.16 1.97 3.28
C GLN A 152 8.13 2.56 4.25
N ALA A 153 7.63 3.77 3.96
CA ALA A 153 6.62 4.41 4.79
C ALA A 153 5.28 3.66 4.75
N VAL A 154 4.83 3.21 3.58
CA VAL A 154 3.63 2.38 3.42
C VAL A 154 3.79 1.07 4.18
N ALA A 155 4.89 0.34 4.00
CA ALA A 155 5.13 -0.94 4.68
C ALA A 155 5.27 -0.82 6.20
N ALA A 156 5.63 0.36 6.72
CA ALA A 156 5.66 0.65 8.15
C ALA A 156 4.26 1.01 8.71
N SER A 157 3.29 1.36 7.86
CA SER A 157 1.96 1.81 8.25
C SER A 157 0.92 0.69 8.11
N SER A 158 0.38 0.23 9.25
CA SER A 158 -0.66 -0.81 9.27
C SER A 158 -1.92 -0.38 8.53
N THR A 159 -2.36 0.87 8.71
CA THR A 159 -3.56 1.39 8.04
C THR A 159 -3.38 1.52 6.53
N ALA A 160 -2.22 2.00 6.07
CA ALA A 160 -1.93 2.09 4.64
C ALA A 160 -1.91 0.69 4.00
N MET A 161 -1.22 -0.26 4.63
CA MET A 161 -1.17 -1.63 4.12
C MET A 161 -2.50 -2.36 4.20
N GLN A 162 -3.36 -2.07 5.17
CA GLN A 162 -4.74 -2.59 5.19
C GLN A 162 -5.54 -2.10 3.98
N ALA A 163 -5.43 -0.81 3.63
CA ALA A 163 -6.09 -0.27 2.45
C ALA A 163 -5.57 -0.91 1.15
N VAL A 164 -4.24 -1.04 1.01
CA VAL A 164 -3.61 -1.72 -0.13
C VAL A 164 -4.05 -3.18 -0.21
N ALA A 165 -4.02 -3.91 0.91
CA ALA A 165 -4.37 -5.33 0.98
C ALA A 165 -5.86 -5.60 0.69
N ALA A 166 -6.75 -4.63 0.94
CA ALA A 166 -8.16 -4.73 0.61
C ALA A 166 -8.46 -4.53 -0.89
N SER A 167 -7.54 -3.92 -1.65
CA SER A 167 -7.72 -3.56 -3.06
C SER A 167 -6.96 -4.52 -3.99
N SER A 168 -7.71 -5.25 -4.83
CA SER A 168 -7.12 -6.15 -5.83
C SER A 168 -6.25 -5.40 -6.85
N THR A 169 -6.69 -4.20 -7.26
CA THR A 169 -5.94 -3.33 -8.18
C THR A 169 -4.62 -2.86 -7.55
N ALA A 170 -4.66 -2.40 -6.29
CA ALA A 170 -3.47 -1.95 -5.59
C ALA A 170 -2.49 -3.11 -5.36
N MET A 171 -3.01 -4.28 -4.96
CA MET A 171 -2.19 -5.47 -4.76
C MET A 171 -1.55 -5.94 -6.07
N SER A 172 -2.29 -5.93 -7.19
CA SER A 172 -1.74 -6.27 -8.51
C SER A 172 -0.62 -5.32 -8.93
N ALA A 173 -0.81 -4.01 -8.74
CA ALA A 173 0.23 -3.01 -9.01
C ALA A 173 1.47 -3.20 -8.14
N LEU A 174 1.29 -3.55 -6.86
CA LEU A 174 2.39 -3.80 -5.93
C LEU A 174 3.17 -5.07 -6.28
N LEU A 175 2.48 -6.17 -6.62
CA LEU A 175 3.12 -7.44 -7.00
C LEU A 175 3.88 -7.35 -8.33
N ALA A 176 3.44 -6.47 -9.24
CA ALA A 176 4.16 -6.19 -10.48
C ALA A 176 5.55 -5.54 -10.24
N ASN A 177 5.84 -5.03 -9.04
CA ASN A 177 7.13 -4.49 -8.66
C ASN A 177 7.79 -5.36 -7.57
N SER A 178 8.79 -6.16 -7.96
CA SER A 178 9.46 -7.09 -7.06
C SER A 178 10.20 -6.41 -5.90
N ALA A 179 10.75 -5.20 -6.10
CA ALA A 179 11.43 -4.45 -5.03
C ALA A 179 10.42 -3.94 -3.98
N ALA A 180 9.26 -3.45 -4.42
CA ALA A 180 8.17 -3.07 -3.54
C ALA A 180 7.62 -4.26 -2.75
N TRP A 181 7.39 -5.39 -3.43
CA TRP A 181 6.93 -6.61 -2.77
C TRP A 181 7.96 -7.14 -1.76
N ASN A 182 9.25 -7.13 -2.08
CA ASN A 182 10.29 -7.51 -1.12
C ASN A 182 10.32 -6.59 0.12
N THR A 183 10.03 -5.29 -0.05
CA THR A 183 9.89 -4.36 1.07
C THR A 183 8.71 -4.73 1.97
N VAL A 184 7.57 -5.13 1.38
CA VAL A 184 6.41 -5.63 2.12
C VAL A 184 6.74 -6.92 2.87
N VAL A 185 7.34 -7.90 2.19
CA VAL A 185 7.68 -9.22 2.74
C VAL A 185 8.68 -9.15 3.90
N ALA A 186 9.54 -8.14 3.91
CA ALA A 186 10.48 -7.89 5.00
C ALA A 186 9.83 -7.20 6.21
N SER A 187 8.68 -6.53 6.04
CA SER A 187 7.97 -5.82 7.11
C SER A 187 6.93 -6.71 7.78
N SER A 188 7.07 -6.91 9.09
CA SER A 188 6.07 -7.62 9.91
C SER A 188 4.72 -6.91 9.89
N THR A 189 4.71 -5.59 10.02
CA THR A 189 3.49 -4.76 9.96
C THR A 189 2.75 -4.92 8.63
N ALA A 190 3.48 -4.86 7.52
CA ALA A 190 2.88 -4.99 6.19
C ALA A 190 2.36 -6.40 5.95
N MET A 191 3.15 -7.43 6.29
CA MET A 191 2.74 -8.82 6.14
C MET A 191 1.56 -9.19 7.03
N GLN A 192 1.40 -8.60 8.21
CA GLN A 192 0.20 -8.79 9.04
C GLN A 192 -1.06 -8.32 8.31
N ALA A 193 -1.01 -7.15 7.67
CA ALA A 193 -2.13 -6.63 6.88
C ALA A 193 -2.43 -7.49 5.64
N VAL A 194 -1.38 -7.94 4.93
CA VAL A 194 -1.52 -8.85 3.78
C VAL A 194 -2.15 -10.17 4.22
N ALA A 195 -1.62 -10.79 5.28
CA ALA A 195 -2.07 -12.08 5.78
C ALA A 195 -3.50 -12.04 6.35
N ALA A 196 -3.94 -10.89 6.87
CA ALA A 196 -5.31 -10.68 7.33
C ALA A 196 -6.31 -10.35 6.20
N SER A 197 -5.87 -10.26 4.94
CA SER A 197 -6.74 -9.99 3.79
C SER A 197 -6.81 -11.18 2.85
N SER A 198 -8.01 -11.73 2.66
CA SER A 198 -8.25 -12.79 1.67
C SER A 198 -8.01 -12.30 0.25
N THR A 199 -8.34 -11.05 -0.06
CA THR A 199 -8.05 -10.40 -1.35
C THR A 199 -6.55 -10.36 -1.63
N ALA A 200 -5.75 -9.91 -0.65
CA ALA A 200 -4.31 -9.81 -0.83
C ALA A 200 -3.66 -11.18 -0.95
N MET A 201 -4.01 -12.11 -0.05
CA MET A 201 -3.47 -13.47 -0.10
C MET A 201 -3.86 -14.19 -1.39
N ASN A 202 -5.08 -14.01 -1.91
CA ASN A 202 -5.48 -14.58 -3.19
C ASN A 202 -4.61 -14.02 -4.35
N ALA A 203 -4.38 -12.71 -4.38
CA ALA A 203 -3.48 -12.11 -5.37
C ALA A 203 -2.04 -12.65 -5.24
N VAL A 204 -1.50 -12.74 -4.02
CA VAL A 204 -0.17 -13.29 -3.74
C VAL A 204 -0.07 -14.74 -4.21
N LEU A 205 -1.09 -15.57 -3.95
CA LEU A 205 -1.07 -16.97 -4.37
C LEU A 205 -1.13 -17.14 -5.90
N ASN A 206 -1.69 -16.19 -6.64
CA ASN A 206 -1.71 -16.22 -8.09
C ASN A 206 -0.41 -15.73 -8.74
N ASP A 207 0.50 -15.11 -7.99
CA ASP A 207 1.78 -14.60 -8.48
C ASP A 207 2.95 -15.48 -8.04
N SER A 208 3.76 -15.95 -8.99
CA SER A 208 4.88 -16.87 -8.72
C SER A 208 6.05 -16.21 -8.01
N VAL A 209 6.37 -14.95 -8.35
CA VAL A 209 7.42 -14.18 -7.69
C VAL A 209 6.99 -13.88 -6.26
N ALA A 210 5.72 -13.53 -6.08
CA ALA A 210 5.17 -13.20 -4.77
C ALA A 210 5.24 -14.37 -3.80
N ARG A 211 4.79 -15.55 -4.25
CA ARG A 211 4.91 -16.81 -3.50
C ARG A 211 6.35 -17.17 -3.20
N GLY A 212 7.26 -16.99 -4.17
CA GLY A 212 8.68 -17.26 -3.97
C GLY A 212 9.30 -16.42 -2.85
N ALA A 213 8.92 -15.14 -2.75
CA ALA A 213 9.38 -14.27 -1.68
C ALA A 213 8.71 -14.60 -0.33
N LEU A 214 7.40 -14.89 -0.32
CA LEU A 214 6.69 -15.35 0.88
C LEU A 214 7.31 -16.63 1.44
N TRP A 215 7.60 -17.59 0.56
CA TRP A 215 8.31 -18.81 0.86
C TRP A 215 9.65 -18.54 1.54
N ALA A 216 10.42 -17.57 1.07
CA ALA A 216 11.75 -17.31 1.58
C ALA A 216 11.78 -16.55 2.92
N SER A 217 10.65 -16.01 3.38
CA SER A 217 10.60 -15.06 4.51
C SER A 217 9.97 -15.63 5.77
N SER A 218 10.77 -15.78 6.83
CA SER A 218 10.27 -16.15 8.16
C SER A 218 9.24 -15.15 8.71
N THR A 219 9.46 -13.86 8.44
CA THR A 219 8.53 -12.76 8.80
C THR A 219 7.16 -12.95 8.15
N ALA A 220 7.13 -13.28 6.86
CA ALA A 220 5.89 -13.51 6.13
C ALA A 220 5.14 -14.75 6.64
N LEU A 221 5.85 -15.86 6.85
CA LEU A 221 5.26 -17.09 7.38
C LEU A 221 4.69 -16.89 8.80
N ALA A 222 5.39 -16.14 9.65
CA ALA A 222 4.91 -15.79 10.98
C ALA A 222 3.64 -14.92 10.92
N ALA A 223 3.55 -13.98 9.98
CA ALA A 223 2.35 -13.16 9.82
C ALA A 223 1.13 -13.99 9.42
N ILE A 224 1.30 -14.94 8.49
CA ILE A 224 0.20 -15.85 8.06
C ILE A 224 -0.18 -16.79 9.19
N GLN A 225 0.78 -17.27 9.99
CA GLN A 225 0.49 -18.07 11.17
C GLN A 225 -0.43 -17.34 12.16
N ASN A 226 -0.26 -16.02 12.29
CA ASN A 226 -1.03 -15.18 13.19
C ASN A 226 -2.27 -14.55 12.52
N ALA A 227 -2.57 -14.92 11.27
CA ALA A 227 -3.74 -14.40 10.57
C ALA A 227 -5.06 -14.94 11.16
N PRO A 228 -6.16 -14.17 11.08
CA PRO A 228 -7.47 -14.65 11.51
C PRO A 228 -7.86 -15.94 10.77
N ALA A 229 -8.35 -16.94 11.52
CA ALA A 229 -8.76 -18.22 10.95
C ALA A 229 -9.81 -18.05 9.83
N ALA A 230 -10.72 -17.07 9.93
CA ALA A 230 -11.70 -16.78 8.89
C ALA A 230 -11.07 -16.41 7.53
N VAL A 231 -9.94 -15.71 7.54
CA VAL A 231 -9.20 -15.36 6.32
C VAL A 231 -8.56 -16.62 5.73
N ILE A 232 -7.92 -17.43 6.57
CA ILE A 232 -7.35 -18.72 6.15
C ILE A 232 -8.45 -19.63 5.58
N ASP A 233 -9.63 -19.64 6.19
CA ASP A 233 -10.77 -20.44 5.76
C ASP A 233 -11.30 -19.99 4.39
N SER A 234 -11.30 -18.69 4.12
CA SER A 234 -11.67 -18.16 2.80
C SER A 234 -10.69 -18.58 1.68
N LEU A 235 -9.45 -18.93 2.03
CA LEU A 235 -8.44 -19.38 1.06
C LEU A 235 -8.53 -20.88 0.75
N LEU A 236 -9.31 -21.65 1.50
CA LEU A 236 -9.37 -23.11 1.31
C LEU A 236 -10.01 -23.53 -0.02
N THR A 237 -10.78 -22.64 -0.63
CA THR A 237 -11.38 -22.82 -1.95
C THR A 237 -10.44 -22.34 -3.08
N HIS A 238 -9.28 -21.77 -2.75
CA HIS A 238 -8.34 -21.29 -3.74
C HIS A 238 -7.74 -22.48 -4.52
N PRO A 239 -7.57 -22.40 -5.86
CA PRO A 239 -7.11 -23.53 -6.69
C PRO A 239 -5.74 -24.12 -6.32
N ARG A 240 -4.93 -23.35 -5.59
CA ARG A 240 -3.60 -23.78 -5.12
C ARG A 240 -3.64 -24.43 -3.74
N VAL A 241 -4.79 -24.44 -3.09
CA VAL A 241 -4.97 -25.06 -1.77
C VAL A 241 -5.65 -26.40 -1.97
N SER A 242 -4.98 -27.44 -1.50
CA SER A 242 -5.51 -28.80 -1.52
C SER A 242 -5.58 -29.35 -0.10
N MET A 243 -6.63 -30.10 0.19
CA MET A 243 -6.71 -30.88 1.42
C MET A 243 -5.84 -32.14 1.28
N MET A 244 -4.91 -32.31 2.20
CA MET A 244 -4.27 -33.58 2.50
C MET A 244 -5.15 -34.33 3.51
N ASN A 245 -5.56 -35.55 3.17
CA ASN A 245 -6.48 -36.36 3.98
C ASN A 245 -6.10 -37.85 4.09
N ASN A 246 -4.91 -38.24 3.66
CA ASN A 246 -4.51 -39.64 3.57
C ASN A 246 -3.62 -40.05 4.74
N ASN A 247 -3.82 -41.30 5.19
CA ASN A 247 -2.95 -41.95 6.16
C ASN A 247 -1.62 -42.34 5.49
N PRO A 248 -0.47 -41.76 5.89
CA PRO A 248 0.76 -41.93 5.14
C PRO A 248 1.52 -43.21 5.47
N SER A 249 0.88 -44.33 5.83
CA SER A 249 1.58 -45.59 6.11
C SER A 249 2.60 -45.86 4.99
N ASN A 250 3.89 -45.88 5.35
CA ASN A 250 5.08 -46.21 4.53
C ASN A 250 5.98 -45.03 4.03
N LEU A 251 6.53 -44.28 4.99
CA LEU A 251 7.89 -43.67 5.12
C LEU A 251 8.84 -43.32 3.95
N THR A 252 8.48 -43.35 2.67
CA THR A 252 9.45 -42.99 1.60
C THR A 252 8.91 -42.17 0.43
N SER A 253 7.60 -41.97 0.31
CA SER A 253 7.05 -41.16 -0.77
C SER A 253 6.90 -39.69 -0.38
N THR A 254 7.31 -38.80 -1.28
CA THR A 254 6.98 -37.38 -1.20
C THR A 254 5.46 -37.20 -1.34
N PHE A 255 4.79 -36.62 -0.34
CA PHE A 255 3.32 -36.44 -0.36
C PHE A 255 2.91 -35.28 -1.26
N ILE A 256 3.61 -34.16 -1.14
CA ILE A 256 3.50 -33.04 -2.06
C ILE A 256 4.90 -32.70 -2.53
N SER A 257 5.12 -32.82 -3.83
CA SER A 257 6.41 -32.55 -4.45
C SER A 257 6.64 -31.06 -4.60
N GLY A 258 7.87 -30.64 -4.31
CA GLY A 258 8.27 -29.25 -4.42
C GLY A 258 7.77 -28.38 -3.26
N LYS A 259 7.84 -27.06 -3.47
CA LYS A 259 7.57 -26.05 -2.46
C LYS A 259 6.11 -26.10 -2.04
N SER A 260 5.85 -26.40 -0.78
CA SER A 260 4.50 -26.46 -0.21
C SER A 260 4.43 -25.86 1.20
N MET A 261 3.34 -25.18 1.51
CA MET A 261 3.14 -24.50 2.79
C MET A 261 1.86 -25.00 3.45
N THR A 262 1.93 -25.51 4.68
CA THR A 262 0.72 -25.84 5.44
C THR A 262 0.01 -24.56 5.88
N LEU A 263 -1.33 -24.58 5.95
CA LEU A 263 -2.12 -23.49 6.51
C LEU A 263 -2.64 -23.85 7.90
N ARG A 264 -3.20 -25.05 8.00
CA ARG A 264 -3.77 -25.61 9.22
C ARG A 264 -3.69 -27.12 9.19
N VAL A 265 -3.64 -27.72 10.37
CA VAL A 265 -3.42 -29.15 10.58
C VAL A 265 -4.37 -29.69 11.66
N ARG A 266 -4.67 -30.98 11.59
CA ARG A 266 -5.36 -31.75 12.64
C ARG A 266 -5.12 -33.25 12.47
N ASN A 267 -5.54 -34.03 13.45
CA ASN A 267 -5.73 -35.47 13.33
C ASN A 267 -7.22 -35.82 13.37
N THR A 268 -7.64 -36.93 12.76
CA THR A 268 -9.06 -37.31 12.80
C THR A 268 -9.45 -38.14 14.02
N GLY A 269 -8.52 -38.88 14.62
CA GLY A 269 -8.81 -39.90 15.64
C GLY A 269 -8.36 -39.60 17.08
N GLY A 270 -7.70 -38.48 17.32
CA GLY A 270 -7.17 -38.13 18.65
C GLY A 270 -6.00 -37.17 18.57
N SER A 271 -5.24 -37.03 19.66
CA SER A 271 -3.99 -36.26 19.66
C SER A 271 -2.80 -37.16 19.28
N ASP A 272 -1.91 -36.68 18.42
CA ASP A 272 -0.68 -37.39 18.04
C ASP A 272 0.49 -36.40 17.90
N THR A 273 1.70 -36.92 18.07
CA THR A 273 2.93 -36.22 17.70
C THR A 273 3.26 -36.57 16.25
N ASN A 274 3.33 -35.54 15.42
CA ASN A 274 3.59 -35.63 13.99
C ASN A 274 5.05 -35.27 13.72
N TYR A 275 5.64 -35.99 12.78
CA TYR A 275 7.04 -35.89 12.42
C TYR A 275 7.13 -35.65 10.91
N LEU A 276 7.37 -34.39 10.52
CA LEU A 276 7.52 -33.95 9.13
C LEU A 276 9.01 -33.65 8.82
N ARG A 277 9.44 -33.83 7.58
CA ARG A 277 10.82 -33.49 7.14
C ARG A 277 10.84 -32.47 6.01
N ASP A 278 12.05 -32.03 5.72
CA ASP A 278 12.41 -31.15 4.62
C ASP A 278 11.84 -29.74 4.80
N LEU A 279 11.87 -29.24 6.05
CA LEU A 279 11.61 -27.83 6.34
C LEU A 279 12.47 -26.95 5.43
N ALA A 280 11.83 -25.99 4.80
CA ALA A 280 12.46 -25.11 3.85
C ALA A 280 11.76 -23.76 3.84
N GLY A 281 12.44 -22.73 3.31
CA GLY A 281 11.88 -21.40 3.09
C GLY A 281 11.38 -20.73 4.37
N GLY A 282 12.13 -19.79 4.96
CA GLY A 282 11.71 -19.03 6.15
C GLY A 282 11.41 -19.85 7.42
N SER A 283 11.19 -21.17 7.33
CA SER A 283 10.76 -22.07 8.40
C SER A 283 11.92 -22.76 9.11
N GLY A 284 13.16 -22.47 8.71
CA GLY A 284 14.36 -23.17 9.16
C GLY A 284 14.74 -24.35 8.26
N SER A 285 15.60 -25.24 8.78
CA SER A 285 16.13 -26.42 8.09
C SER A 285 15.98 -27.65 8.97
N GLY A 286 15.65 -28.80 8.37
CA GLY A 286 15.64 -30.10 9.04
C GLY A 286 14.24 -30.67 9.27
N ASP A 287 14.09 -31.36 10.39
CA ASP A 287 12.87 -32.08 10.79
C ASP A 287 11.95 -31.16 11.61
N ASP A 288 10.64 -31.23 11.40
CA ASP A 288 9.59 -30.56 12.18
C ASP A 288 8.83 -31.58 13.04
N VAL A 289 8.76 -31.31 14.34
CA VAL A 289 8.06 -32.16 15.32
C VAL A 289 7.03 -31.35 16.08
N PHE A 290 5.77 -31.79 16.07
CA PHE A 290 4.68 -31.07 16.72
C PHE A 290 3.48 -31.95 17.05
N THR A 291 2.74 -31.56 18.09
CA THR A 291 1.51 -32.24 18.51
C THR A 291 0.29 -31.59 17.87
N THR A 292 -0.64 -32.40 17.38
CA THR A 292 -1.97 -31.97 16.91
C THR A 292 -3.07 -32.66 17.71
N THR A 293 -4.28 -32.09 17.66
CA THR A 293 -5.51 -32.65 18.24
C THR A 293 -6.54 -32.90 17.14
N THR A 294 -7.79 -33.21 17.52
CA THR A 294 -8.91 -33.32 16.58
C THR A 294 -9.42 -31.98 16.05
N ALA A 295 -9.06 -30.87 16.70
CA ALA A 295 -9.42 -29.52 16.26
C ALA A 295 -8.45 -28.99 15.20
N TRP A 296 -8.98 -28.30 14.19
CA TRP A 296 -8.16 -27.56 13.23
C TRP A 296 -7.36 -26.48 13.95
N THR A 297 -6.04 -26.51 13.78
CA THR A 297 -5.13 -25.50 14.33
C THR A 297 -4.32 -24.87 13.21
N THR A 298 -4.27 -23.53 13.16
CA THR A 298 -3.40 -22.80 12.23
C THR A 298 -1.95 -23.19 12.47
N ARG A 299 -1.28 -23.64 11.42
CA ARG A 299 0.14 -23.98 11.45
C ARG A 299 0.73 -23.70 10.08
N VAL A 300 1.45 -22.59 9.99
CA VAL A 300 2.13 -22.18 8.76
C VAL A 300 3.57 -22.63 8.79
N ARG A 301 3.88 -23.63 7.98
CA ARG A 301 5.22 -24.22 7.82
C ARG A 301 5.47 -24.55 6.36
N ALA A 302 6.67 -24.26 5.88
CA ALA A 302 7.08 -24.47 4.50
C ALA A 302 8.03 -25.68 4.37
N TYR A 303 7.84 -26.47 3.31
CA TYR A 303 8.51 -27.75 3.05
C TYR A 303 8.88 -27.96 1.58
N SER A 304 10.17 -28.20 1.27
CA SER A 304 10.63 -28.43 -0.11
C SER A 304 10.10 -29.71 -0.73
N ASN A 305 9.76 -30.69 0.12
CA ASN A 305 9.05 -31.91 -0.22
C ASN A 305 8.33 -32.35 1.05
N LEU A 306 7.03 -32.11 1.14
CA LEU A 306 6.31 -32.44 2.37
C LEU A 306 6.30 -33.96 2.55
N ARG A 307 7.00 -34.43 3.58
CA ARG A 307 7.17 -35.85 3.91
C ARG A 307 6.86 -36.10 5.37
N HIS A 308 6.08 -37.14 5.64
CA HIS A 308 5.85 -37.65 6.98
C HIS A 308 6.77 -38.84 7.23
N TYR A 309 7.49 -38.86 8.36
CA TYR A 309 8.56 -39.84 8.57
C TYR A 309 8.48 -40.67 9.86
N ASN A 310 7.55 -40.41 10.77
CA ASN A 310 7.33 -41.27 11.94
C ASN A 310 5.95 -41.07 12.59
N TRP A 311 5.37 -42.09 13.23
CA TRP A 311 4.12 -41.99 14.02
C TRP A 311 4.30 -42.42 15.47
N SER A 312 3.47 -41.86 16.36
CA SER A 312 3.30 -42.42 17.71
C SER A 312 2.01 -43.25 17.80
N ASN A 313 0.86 -42.68 17.43
CA ASN A 313 -0.47 -43.33 17.56
C ASN A 313 -1.16 -43.65 16.21
N ASN A 314 -0.62 -43.16 15.09
CA ASN A 314 -1.05 -43.45 13.72
C ASN A 314 -2.48 -42.98 13.38
N TYR A 315 -2.90 -41.84 13.94
CA TYR A 315 -4.15 -41.20 13.52
C TYR A 315 -3.99 -40.55 12.13
N PRO A 316 -5.01 -40.56 11.26
CA PRO A 316 -4.94 -39.87 9.98
C PRO A 316 -4.68 -38.38 10.16
N PHE A 317 -3.52 -37.93 9.69
CA PHE A 317 -3.13 -36.53 9.66
C PHE A 317 -3.82 -35.82 8.50
N GLN A 318 -4.39 -34.66 8.77
CA GLN A 318 -5.00 -33.80 7.76
C GLN A 318 -4.36 -32.42 7.79
N ALA A 319 -4.09 -31.89 6.60
CA ALA A 319 -3.56 -30.55 6.44
C ALA A 319 -4.17 -29.87 5.23
N TYR A 320 -4.46 -28.58 5.33
CA TYR A 320 -4.63 -27.78 4.12
C TYR A 320 -3.27 -27.25 3.71
N VAL A 321 -2.88 -27.54 2.47
CA VAL A 321 -1.56 -27.23 1.96
C VAL A 321 -1.69 -26.37 0.72
N VAL A 322 -0.92 -25.30 0.69
CA VAL A 322 -0.76 -24.41 -0.46
C VAL A 322 0.40 -24.89 -1.31
N ASN A 323 0.18 -25.06 -2.60
CA ASN A 323 1.25 -25.24 -3.57
C ASN A 323 1.99 -23.91 -3.77
N MET A 324 3.28 -23.88 -3.43
CA MET A 324 4.17 -22.71 -3.50
C MET A 324 5.20 -22.80 -4.64
N ASN A 325 5.06 -23.78 -5.56
CA ASN A 325 5.85 -23.88 -6.79
C ASN A 325 5.43 -22.82 -7.82
#